data_AF-A0A2V5JHS2-F1
#
_entry.id   AF-A0A2V5JHS2-F1
#
_cell.length_a   1.000
_cell.length_b   1.000
_cell.length_c   1.000
_cell.angle_alpha   90.00
_cell.angle_beta   90.00
_cell.angle_gamma   90.00
#
_symmetry.space_group_name_H-M   'P 1'
#
loop_
_entity.id
_entity.type
_entity.pdbx_description
1 polymer ?
#
loop_
_entity_poly.entity_id
_entity_poly.type
_entity_poly.pdbx_seq_one_letter_code
_entity_poly.pdbx_strand_id
1 'polypeptide(L)'
;MPERKQNLPQLYRFCFLMLGDSRKAHEVFHTTLREAAVRAAQGELPREPLWLFRDARWRSLEASKTDLQPEPLELDEHDATPEAALQIEQLEPTQLAIWISNAPDPQRTALALFYLDEFDYCEILDIAELKLNVLSRYLSQGRRQLQAWLDAKHPEPRQI
;
A
#
# COMPACT_ATOMS: atom_id res chain seq x y z
N MET A 1 26.36 4.78 -5.86
CA MET A 1 25.27 4.86 -4.87
C MET A 1 24.30 5.90 -5.39
N PRO A 2 23.12 5.56 -5.92
CA PRO A 2 22.20 6.61 -6.31
C PRO A 2 21.76 7.31 -5.04
N GLU A 3 21.85 8.65 -5.04
CA GLU A 3 21.45 9.50 -3.93
C GLU A 3 20.02 9.14 -3.55
N ARG A 4 19.80 8.53 -2.37
CA ARG A 4 18.48 8.34 -1.76
C ARG A 4 17.92 9.70 -1.33
N LYS A 5 17.70 10.60 -2.29
CA LYS A 5 16.86 11.78 -2.10
C LYS A 5 15.45 11.25 -2.00
N GLN A 6 15.00 11.03 -0.77
CA GLN A 6 13.60 10.97 -0.33
C GLN A 6 12.63 11.15 -1.52
N ASN A 7 12.20 10.04 -2.13
CA ASN A 7 11.47 10.06 -3.39
C ASN A 7 10.03 10.54 -3.11
N LEU A 8 9.84 11.87 -3.07
CA LEU A 8 8.58 12.52 -2.71
C LEU A 8 7.38 12.00 -3.53
N PRO A 9 7.49 11.80 -4.86
CA PRO A 9 6.45 11.12 -5.63
C PRO A 9 6.07 9.75 -5.07
N GLN A 10 7.05 8.93 -4.67
CA GLN A 10 6.79 7.60 -4.12
C GLN A 10 6.24 7.66 -2.70
N LEU A 11 6.62 8.66 -1.90
CA LEU A 11 5.98 8.90 -0.61
C LEU A 11 4.50 9.21 -0.78
N TYR A 12 4.13 10.07 -1.73
CA TYR A 12 2.74 10.36 -2.03
C TYR A 12 1.99 9.11 -2.52
N ARG A 13 2.57 8.36 -3.47
CA ARG A 13 1.96 7.11 -3.98
C ARG A 13 1.78 6.08 -2.88
N PHE A 14 2.73 5.96 -1.95
CA PHE A 14 2.60 5.14 -0.76
C PHE A 14 1.41 5.56 0.11
N CYS A 15 1.31 6.85 0.46
CA CYS A 15 0.15 7.38 1.19
C CYS A 15 -1.17 7.08 0.47
N PHE A 16 -1.19 7.19 -0.86
CA PHE A 16 -2.36 6.92 -1.68
C PHE A 16 -2.76 5.44 -1.67
N LEU A 17 -1.81 4.51 -1.79
CA LEU A 17 -2.08 3.07 -1.68
C LEU A 17 -2.55 2.68 -0.27
N MET A 18 -2.01 3.32 0.77
CA MET A 18 -2.39 3.05 2.16
C MET A 18 -3.81 3.52 2.51
N LEU A 19 -4.32 4.55 1.83
CA LEU A 19 -5.57 5.23 2.20
C LEU A 19 -6.68 5.09 1.17
N GLY A 20 -6.36 4.82 -0.10
CA GLY A 20 -7.33 4.70 -1.20
C GLY A 20 -8.10 5.99 -1.53
N ASP A 21 -7.77 7.10 -0.85
CA ASP A 21 -8.42 8.40 -0.95
C ASP A 21 -7.34 9.47 -1.16
N SER A 22 -7.44 10.23 -2.26
CA SER A 22 -6.44 11.22 -2.63
C SER A 22 -6.37 12.39 -1.65
N ARG A 23 -7.49 12.80 -1.04
CA ARG A 23 -7.52 13.89 -0.06
C ARG A 23 -6.82 13.46 1.23
N LYS A 24 -7.14 12.27 1.76
CA LYS A 24 -6.46 11.71 2.95
C LYS A 24 -4.98 11.49 2.68
N ALA A 25 -4.63 11.01 1.49
CA ALA A 25 -3.24 10.83 1.08
C ALA A 25 -2.45 12.13 1.03
N HIS A 26 -3.02 13.21 0.46
CA HIS A 26 -2.41 14.54 0.47
C HIS A 26 -2.19 15.03 1.90
N GLU A 27 -3.18 14.88 2.77
CA GLU A 27 -3.08 15.32 4.17
C GLU A 27 -1.92 14.61 4.90
N VAL A 28 -1.86 13.28 4.81
CA VAL A 28 -0.78 12.50 5.44
C VAL A 28 0.57 12.86 4.82
N PHE A 29 0.66 12.96 3.49
CA PHE A 29 1.89 13.36 2.78
C PHE A 29 2.40 14.73 3.25
N HIS A 30 1.54 15.76 3.21
CA HIS A 30 1.94 17.11 3.62
C HIS A 30 2.31 17.19 5.10
N THR A 31 1.62 16.46 5.97
CA THR A 31 1.93 16.47 7.39
C THR A 31 3.24 15.76 7.69
N THR A 32 3.54 14.67 6.98
CA THR A 32 4.85 13.98 7.02
C THR A 32 5.98 14.92 6.61
N LEU A 33 5.81 15.66 5.50
CA LEU A 33 6.82 16.62 5.04
C LEU A 33 6.98 17.82 5.97
N ARG A 34 5.88 18.31 6.56
CA ARG A 34 5.95 19.39 7.55
C ARG A 34 6.77 18.97 8.76
N GLU A 35 6.54 17.76 9.28
CA GLU A 35 7.30 17.20 10.39
C GLU A 35 8.79 17.08 10.03
N ALA A 36 9.10 16.56 8.84
CA ALA A 36 10.47 16.47 8.34
C ALA A 36 11.15 17.85 8.29
N ALA A 37 10.44 18.87 7.80
CA ALA A 37 10.95 20.24 7.70
C ALA A 37 11.20 20.88 9.08
N VAL A 38 10.28 20.69 10.03
CA VAL A 38 10.43 21.20 11.41
C VAL A 38 11.65 20.57 12.08
N ARG A 39 11.78 19.24 12.01
CA ARG A 39 12.95 18.54 12.57
C ARG A 39 14.25 18.95 11.90
N ALA A 40 14.25 19.09 10.58
CA ALA A 40 15.42 19.58 9.86
C ALA A 40 15.84 20.98 10.30
N ALA A 41 14.88 21.89 10.51
CA ALA A 41 15.17 23.24 11.01
C ALA A 41 15.74 23.25 12.44
N GLN A 42 15.41 22.24 13.25
CA GLN A 42 15.94 22.05 14.60
C GLN A 42 17.27 21.27 14.63
N GLY A 43 17.74 20.77 13.49
CA GLY A 43 18.92 19.89 13.42
C GLY A 43 18.67 18.46 13.91
N GLU A 44 17.40 18.07 14.02
CA GLU A 44 16.92 16.80 14.58
C GLU A 44 16.35 15.86 13.50
N LEU A 45 16.69 16.07 12.23
CA LEU A 45 16.22 15.19 11.16
C LEU A 45 16.75 13.76 11.39
N PRO A 46 15.88 12.74 11.46
CA PRO A 46 16.31 11.37 11.71
C PRO A 46 17.29 10.90 10.64
N ARG A 47 18.37 10.27 11.11
CA ARG A 47 19.41 9.68 10.22
C ARG A 47 19.00 8.30 9.70
N GLU A 48 17.93 7.74 10.25
CA GLU A 48 17.40 6.44 9.87
C GLU A 48 16.96 6.45 8.41
N PRO A 49 17.41 5.47 7.59
CA PRO A 49 16.87 5.27 6.27
C PRO A 49 15.36 5.11 6.31
N LEU A 50 14.66 5.65 5.30
CA LEU A 50 13.23 5.46 5.10
C LEU A 50 12.33 5.98 6.23
N TRP A 51 12.84 6.82 7.13
CA TRP A 51 12.07 7.42 8.23
C TRP A 51 10.74 8.05 7.75
N LEU A 52 10.74 8.75 6.59
CA LEU A 52 9.54 9.31 6.00
C LEU A 52 8.45 8.27 5.73
N PHE A 53 8.82 7.08 5.26
CA PHE A 53 7.85 6.01 4.98
C PHE A 53 7.32 5.38 6.26
N ARG A 54 8.14 5.27 7.32
CA ARG A 54 7.67 4.83 8.64
C ARG A 54 6.70 5.85 9.27
N ASP A 55 7.05 7.14 9.22
CA ASP A 55 6.18 8.22 9.73
C ASP A 55 4.87 8.29 8.94
N ALA A 56 4.94 8.22 7.61
CA ALA A 56 3.75 8.17 6.76
C ALA A 56 2.90 6.92 7.05
N ARG A 57 3.50 5.74 7.23
CA ARG A 57 2.77 4.51 7.59
C ARG A 57 2.00 4.72 8.90
N TRP A 58 2.67 5.19 9.94
CA TRP A 58 2.03 5.45 11.23
C TRP A 58 0.84 6.42 11.08
N ARG A 59 1.03 7.54 10.39
CA ARG A 59 -0.03 8.51 10.12
C ARG A 59 -1.18 7.94 9.30
N SER A 60 -0.90 7.14 8.28
CA SER A 60 -1.92 6.46 7.48
C SER A 60 -2.73 5.47 8.31
N LEU A 61 -2.09 4.76 9.24
CA LEU A 61 -2.78 3.87 10.17
C LEU A 61 -3.69 4.66 11.12
N GLU A 62 -3.22 5.77 11.67
CA GLU A 62 -4.05 6.65 12.51
C GLU A 62 -5.25 7.22 11.73
N ALA A 63 -5.03 7.67 10.49
CA ALA A 63 -6.10 8.19 9.62
C ALA A 63 -7.10 7.10 9.18
N SER A 64 -6.70 5.84 9.17
CA SER A 64 -7.59 4.71 8.84
C SER A 64 -8.42 4.23 10.02
N LYS A 65 -7.99 4.45 11.27
CA LYS A 65 -8.73 4.03 12.48
C LYS A 65 -10.07 4.75 12.65
N THR A 66 -10.21 5.93 12.06
CA THR A 66 -11.45 6.70 12.05
C THR A 66 -12.49 6.19 11.06
N ASP A 67 -12.08 5.36 10.09
CA ASP A 67 -12.99 4.63 9.21
C ASP A 67 -13.25 3.24 9.81
N LEU A 68 -14.49 2.76 9.69
CA LEU A 68 -14.95 1.50 10.26
C LEU A 68 -14.03 0.31 9.93
N GLN A 69 -13.93 -0.63 10.88
CA GLN A 69 -13.13 -1.86 10.72
C GLN A 69 -13.51 -2.59 9.42
N PRO A 70 -12.54 -3.10 8.65
CA PRO A 70 -12.84 -3.93 7.49
C PRO A 70 -13.62 -5.16 7.95
N GLU A 71 -14.82 -5.34 7.43
CA GLU A 71 -15.58 -6.57 7.59
C GLU A 71 -14.78 -7.69 6.88
N PRO A 72 -14.55 -8.85 7.51
CA PRO A 72 -13.88 -9.96 6.86
C PRO A 72 -14.68 -10.35 5.61
N LEU A 73 -14.18 -9.95 4.44
CA LEU A 73 -14.72 -10.39 3.18
C LEU A 73 -14.30 -11.85 3.01
N GLU A 74 -15.24 -12.77 3.26
CA GLU A 74 -15.17 -14.18 2.86
C GLU A 74 -15.22 -14.21 1.32
N LEU A 75 -14.09 -13.89 0.70
CA LEU A 75 -13.89 -14.01 -0.74
C LEU A 75 -13.30 -15.38 -1.02
N ASP A 76 -13.80 -16.03 -2.06
CA ASP A 76 -13.23 -17.28 -2.56
C ASP A 76 -11.89 -16.94 -3.24
N GLU A 77 -10.80 -17.05 -2.47
CA GLU A 77 -9.45 -16.67 -2.83
C GLU A 77 -8.86 -17.66 -3.86
N HIS A 78 -8.87 -17.30 -5.15
CA HIS A 78 -8.28 -18.10 -6.24
C HIS A 78 -7.00 -17.49 -6.80
N ASP A 79 -6.17 -18.32 -7.42
CA ASP A 79 -4.97 -17.87 -8.13
C ASP A 79 -5.32 -17.01 -9.36
N ALA A 80 -4.38 -16.18 -9.80
CA ALA A 80 -4.58 -15.30 -10.95
C ALA A 80 -4.89 -16.08 -12.23
N THR A 81 -5.92 -15.66 -12.96
CA THR A 81 -6.37 -16.31 -14.19
C THR A 81 -5.78 -15.63 -15.43
N PRO A 82 -5.60 -16.34 -16.56
CA PRO A 82 -5.15 -15.74 -17.81
C PRO A 82 -6.01 -14.54 -18.28
N GLU A 83 -7.30 -14.56 -17.95
CA GLU A 83 -8.30 -13.55 -18.29
C GLU A 83 -8.15 -12.25 -17.49
N ALA A 84 -7.39 -12.26 -16.39
CA ALA A 84 -7.19 -11.10 -15.51
C ALA A 84 -6.69 -9.86 -16.26
N ALA A 85 -5.83 -10.03 -17.27
CA ALA A 85 -5.33 -8.90 -18.05
C ALA A 85 -6.46 -8.11 -18.75
N LEU A 86 -7.45 -8.81 -19.32
CA LEU A 86 -8.59 -8.18 -20.00
C LEU A 86 -9.57 -7.52 -19.02
N GLN A 87 -9.70 -8.07 -17.81
CA GLN A 87 -10.49 -7.45 -16.75
C GLN A 87 -9.79 -6.19 -16.20
N ILE A 88 -8.46 -6.22 -16.04
CA ILE A 88 -7.65 -5.09 -15.56
C ILE A 88 -7.74 -3.88 -16.51
N GLU A 89 -7.77 -4.11 -17.83
CA GLU A 89 -7.94 -3.03 -18.82
C GLU A 89 -9.24 -2.23 -18.64
N GLN A 90 -10.24 -2.79 -17.97
CA GLN A 90 -11.53 -2.15 -17.70
C GLN A 90 -11.55 -1.39 -16.36
N LEU A 91 -10.49 -1.49 -15.56
CA LEU A 91 -10.41 -0.84 -14.26
C LEU A 91 -9.93 0.60 -14.36
N GLU A 92 -10.50 1.45 -13.50
CA GLU A 92 -9.91 2.75 -13.23
C GLU A 92 -8.52 2.58 -12.56
N PRO A 93 -7.51 3.39 -12.93
CA PRO A 93 -6.17 3.29 -12.35
C PRO A 93 -6.12 3.40 -10.82
N THR A 94 -7.11 4.08 -10.23
CA THR A 94 -7.23 4.27 -8.77
C THR A 94 -7.78 3.05 -8.04
N GLN A 95 -8.35 2.07 -8.76
CA GLN A 95 -9.03 0.92 -8.15
C GLN A 95 -8.07 0.07 -7.31
N LEU A 96 -6.81 -0.06 -7.73
CA LEU A 96 -5.79 -0.77 -6.97
C LEU A 96 -5.56 -0.14 -5.59
N ALA A 97 -5.54 1.20 -5.50
CA ALA A 97 -5.34 1.89 -4.23
C ALA A 97 -6.54 1.68 -3.30
N ILE A 98 -7.76 1.64 -3.83
CA ILE A 98 -8.97 1.32 -3.05
C ILE A 98 -8.87 -0.10 -2.49
N TRP A 99 -8.48 -1.08 -3.32
CA TRP A 99 -8.37 -2.47 -2.88
C TRP A 99 -7.27 -2.67 -1.84
N ILE A 100 -6.09 -2.10 -2.07
CA ILE A 100 -4.99 -2.17 -1.08
C ILE A 100 -5.38 -1.49 0.22
N SER A 101 -6.07 -0.34 0.18
CA SER A 101 -6.44 0.38 1.41
C SER A 101 -7.43 -0.38 2.30
N ASN A 102 -8.22 -1.28 1.72
CA ASN A 102 -9.17 -2.16 2.41
C ASN A 102 -8.51 -3.40 3.04
N ALA A 103 -7.27 -3.73 2.67
CA ALA A 103 -6.56 -4.84 3.31
C ALA A 103 -6.23 -4.50 4.79
N PRO A 104 -6.20 -5.50 5.69
CA PRO A 104 -5.78 -5.27 7.06
C PRO A 104 -4.28 -4.93 7.13
N ASP A 105 -3.87 -4.08 8.07
CA ASP A 105 -2.44 -3.95 8.39
C ASP A 105 -1.99 -5.15 9.24
N PRO A 106 -0.81 -5.75 9.02
CA PRO A 106 0.31 -5.28 8.19
C PRO A 106 0.34 -5.72 6.71
N GLN A 107 -0.66 -6.48 6.24
CA GLN A 107 -0.75 -6.89 4.84
C GLN A 107 -0.85 -5.68 3.89
N ARG A 108 -1.65 -4.67 4.25
CA ARG A 108 -1.80 -3.42 3.51
C ARG A 108 -0.47 -2.70 3.27
N THR A 109 0.31 -2.50 4.33
CA THR A 109 1.66 -1.90 4.23
C THR A 109 2.54 -2.72 3.28
N ALA A 110 2.54 -4.05 3.43
CA ALA A 110 3.33 -4.94 2.58
C ALA A 110 2.96 -4.84 1.10
N LEU A 111 1.65 -4.84 0.78
CA LEU A 111 1.15 -4.70 -0.59
C LEU A 111 1.51 -3.34 -1.18
N ALA A 112 1.30 -2.26 -0.41
CA ALA A 112 1.60 -0.90 -0.86
C ALA A 112 3.09 -0.75 -1.21
N LEU A 113 4.01 -1.22 -0.37
CA LEU A 113 5.44 -1.12 -0.64
C LEU A 113 5.89 -2.02 -1.80
N PHE A 114 5.37 -3.26 -1.86
CA PHE A 114 5.74 -4.21 -2.91
C PHE A 114 5.31 -3.72 -4.30
N TYR A 115 4.08 -3.23 -4.45
CA TYR A 115 3.57 -2.77 -5.75
C TYR A 115 4.03 -1.37 -6.16
N LEU A 116 4.71 -0.63 -5.28
CA LEU A 116 5.46 0.56 -5.71
C LEU A 116 6.69 0.20 -6.54
N ASP A 117 7.24 -1.01 -6.36
CA ASP A 117 8.43 -1.51 -7.07
C ASP A 117 9.68 -0.63 -6.89
N GLU A 118 9.84 -0.06 -5.69
CA GLU A 118 10.92 0.89 -5.34
C GLU A 118 11.75 0.44 -4.13
N PHE A 119 11.34 -0.65 -3.48
CA PHE A 119 11.92 -1.15 -2.23
C PHE A 119 12.42 -2.57 -2.40
N ASP A 120 13.59 -2.86 -1.84
CA ASP A 120 14.01 -4.25 -1.71
C ASP A 120 13.25 -4.97 -0.57
N TYR A 121 13.33 -6.30 -0.55
CA TYR A 121 12.62 -7.08 0.47
C TYR A 121 13.04 -6.72 1.90
N CYS A 122 14.30 -6.36 2.15
CA CYS A 122 14.76 -5.98 3.48
C CYS A 122 14.11 -4.67 3.93
N GLU A 123 14.02 -3.69 3.03
CA GLU A 123 13.35 -2.41 3.27
C GLU A 123 11.85 -2.58 3.52
N ILE A 124 11.18 -3.47 2.78
CA ILE A 124 9.76 -3.79 3.01
C ILE A 124 9.57 -4.41 4.39
N LEU A 125 10.40 -5.39 4.75
CA LEU A 125 10.32 -6.06 6.06
C LEU A 125 10.53 -5.07 7.22
N ASP A 126 11.43 -4.12 7.03
CA ASP A 126 11.75 -3.09 8.02
C ASP A 126 10.62 -2.08 8.21
N ILE A 127 10.05 -1.53 7.13
CA ILE A 127 8.93 -0.57 7.23
C ILE A 127 7.65 -1.25 7.72
N ALA A 128 7.36 -2.46 7.24
CA ALA A 128 6.16 -3.20 7.60
C ALA A 128 6.26 -3.93 8.95
N GLU A 129 7.45 -3.95 9.57
CA GLU A 129 7.73 -4.68 10.82
C GLU A 129 7.40 -6.18 10.71
N LEU A 130 7.84 -6.80 9.62
CA LEU A 130 7.52 -8.19 9.27
C LEU A 130 8.73 -9.12 9.25
N LYS A 131 8.45 -10.42 9.32
CA LYS A 131 9.39 -11.49 8.98
C LYS A 131 9.16 -11.95 7.54
N LEU A 132 10.21 -12.43 6.87
CA LEU A 132 10.17 -12.83 5.45
C LEU A 132 9.05 -13.84 5.12
N ASN A 133 8.89 -14.86 5.96
CA ASN A 133 7.82 -15.86 5.77
C ASN A 133 6.42 -15.24 5.86
N VAL A 134 6.25 -14.23 6.72
CA VAL A 134 4.98 -13.51 6.88
C VAL A 134 4.73 -12.61 5.66
N LEU A 135 5.76 -11.91 5.17
CA LEU A 135 5.68 -11.10 3.95
C LEU A 135 5.23 -11.96 2.75
N SER A 136 5.88 -13.09 2.52
CA SER A 136 5.52 -14.01 1.43
C SER A 136 4.04 -14.43 1.50
N ARG A 137 3.57 -14.81 2.70
CA ARG A 137 2.17 -15.17 2.92
C ARG A 137 1.22 -14.02 2.62
N TYR A 138 1.50 -12.81 3.09
CA TYR A 138 0.67 -11.63 2.85
C TYR A 138 0.60 -11.22 1.38
N LEU A 139 1.71 -11.32 0.65
CA LEU A 139 1.73 -11.05 -0.78
C LEU A 139 0.93 -12.11 -1.56
N SER A 140 1.09 -13.39 -1.23
CA SER A 140 0.33 -14.48 -1.86
C SER A 140 -1.16 -14.39 -1.55
N GLN A 141 -1.53 -14.08 -0.31
CA GLN A 141 -2.93 -13.87 0.05
C GLN A 141 -3.51 -12.61 -0.61
N GLY A 142 -2.76 -11.51 -0.62
CA GLY A 142 -3.21 -10.26 -1.22
C GLY A 142 -3.45 -10.38 -2.72
N ARG A 143 -2.63 -11.16 -3.44
CA ARG A 143 -2.89 -11.47 -4.86
C ARG A 143 -4.21 -12.20 -5.08
N ARG A 144 -4.52 -13.21 -4.26
CA ARG A 144 -5.78 -13.95 -4.37
C ARG A 144 -6.99 -13.08 -4.01
N GLN A 145 -6.85 -12.17 -3.04
CA GLN A 145 -7.88 -11.18 -2.71
C GLN A 145 -8.10 -10.18 -3.85
N LEU A 146 -7.02 -9.68 -4.47
CA LEU A 146 -7.08 -8.81 -5.64
C LEU A 146 -7.78 -9.49 -6.82
N GLN A 147 -7.47 -10.77 -7.07
CA GLN A 147 -8.16 -11.56 -8.09
C GLN A 147 -9.65 -11.72 -7.77
N ALA A 148 -10.00 -12.11 -6.55
CA ALA A 148 -11.40 -12.25 -6.17
C ALA A 148 -12.20 -10.93 -6.29
N TRP A 149 -11.59 -9.78 -5.97
CA TRP A 149 -12.20 -8.47 -6.21
C TRP A 149 -12.33 -8.13 -7.70
N LEU A 150 -11.36 -8.54 -8.51
CA LEU A 150 -11.39 -8.38 -9.96
C LEU A 150 -12.57 -9.14 -10.56
N ASP A 151 -12.71 -10.42 -10.20
CA ASP A 151 -13.81 -11.29 -10.65
C ASP A 151 -15.17 -10.79 -10.18
N ALA A 152 -15.25 -10.27 -8.94
CA ALA A 152 -16.48 -9.68 -8.43
C ALA A 152 -16.91 -8.41 -9.18
N LYS A 153 -15.96 -7.59 -9.66
CA LYS A 153 -16.25 -6.39 -10.44
C LYS A 153 -16.51 -6.69 -11.92
N HIS A 154 -15.74 -7.59 -12.50
CA HIS A 154 -15.79 -7.99 -13.90
C HIS A 154 -15.83 -9.51 -13.96
N PRO A 155 -17.01 -10.15 -13.79
CA PRO A 155 -17.11 -11.59 -13.80
C PRO A 155 -16.53 -12.15 -15.08
N GLU A 156 -15.77 -13.25 -14.97
CA GLU A 156 -15.25 -13.95 -16.14
C GLU A 156 -16.39 -14.22 -17.13
N PRO A 157 -16.16 -14.06 -18.44
CA PRO A 157 -17.14 -14.45 -19.42
C PRO A 157 -17.40 -15.95 -19.24
N ARG A 158 -18.59 -16.32 -18.72
CA ARG A 158 -18.99 -17.73 -18.58
C ARG A 158 -18.78 -18.40 -19.93
N GLN A 159 -17.84 -19.34 -19.98
CA GLN A 159 -17.74 -20.26 -21.10
C GLN A 159 -19.02 -21.11 -21.06
N ILE A 160 -19.88 -20.93 -22.07
CA ILE A 160 -21.08 -21.75 -22.34
C ILE A 160 -20.66 -22.93 -23.21
#